data_AF-A0A4Y8N338-F1
#
_entry.id   AF-A0A4Y8N338-F1
#
_cell.length_a   1.000
_cell.length_b   1.000
_cell.length_c   1.000
_cell.angle_alpha   90.00
_cell.angle_beta   90.00
_cell.angle_gamma   90.00
#
_symmetry.space_group_name_H-M   'P 1'
#
loop_
_entity.id
_entity.type
_entity.pdbx_description
1 polymer ?
#
loop_
_entity_poly.entity_id
_entity_poly.type
_entity_poly.pdbx_seq_one_letter_code
_entity_poly.pdbx_strand_id
1 'polypeptide(L)'
;MKYEYGGWVIDATPDFSLGQFFAHARIIRTSLDDDVDTEMHIERNLAWFETEDEAIEVARQWAIEWIDAREDHLAMTDPGSLTRQNESPAKVPAR
;
A
#
# COMPACT_ATOMS: atom_id res chain seq x y z
N MET A 1 -4.92 -10.01 14.64
CA MET A 1 -5.82 -8.89 14.95
C MET A 1 -6.18 -8.12 13.69
N LYS A 2 -7.42 -7.60 13.58
CA LYS A 2 -7.86 -6.79 12.43
C LYS A 2 -8.17 -5.35 12.86
N TYR A 3 -7.76 -4.40 12.03
CA TYR A 3 -7.93 -2.96 12.25
C TYR A 3 -8.47 -2.32 10.97
N GLU A 4 -9.25 -1.26 11.12
CA GLU A 4 -9.72 -0.44 10.01
C GLU A 4 -8.97 0.89 10.04
N TYR A 5 -8.48 1.34 8.88
CA TYR A 5 -7.73 2.58 8.75
C TYR A 5 -7.94 3.19 7.36
N GLY A 6 -8.52 4.39 7.28
CA GLY A 6 -8.60 5.14 6.02
C GLY A 6 -9.32 4.44 4.85
N GLY A 7 -10.28 3.55 5.11
CA GLY A 7 -10.91 2.73 4.05
C GLY A 7 -10.09 1.49 3.64
N TRP A 8 -9.20 1.06 4.53
CA TRP A 8 -8.43 -0.17 4.42
C TRP A 8 -8.67 -1.06 5.64
N VAL A 9 -8.65 -2.37 5.42
CA VAL A 9 -8.60 -3.39 6.47
C VAL A 9 -7.18 -3.89 6.60
N ILE A 10 -6.61 -3.74 7.79
CA ILE A 10 -5.28 -4.22 8.18
C ILE A 10 -5.47 -5.47 9.03
N ASP A 11 -4.94 -6.60 8.60
CA ASP A 11 -4.79 -7.81 9.39
C ASP A 11 -3.32 -7.91 9.83
N ALA A 12 -3.07 -7.53 11.07
CA ALA A 12 -1.77 -7.60 11.73
C ALA A 12 -1.68 -8.84 12.63
N THR A 13 -2.29 -9.96 12.22
CA THR A 13 -2.13 -11.23 12.93
C THR A 13 -0.71 -11.76 12.69
N PRO A 14 0.11 -11.87 13.75
CA PRO A 14 1.45 -12.43 13.62
C PRO A 14 1.37 -13.93 13.35
N ASP A 15 2.42 -14.46 12.74
CA ASP A 15 2.62 -15.91 12.64
C ASP A 15 3.51 -16.38 13.80
N PHE A 16 3.17 -17.51 14.44
CA PHE A 16 3.99 -18.04 15.53
C PHE A 16 4.76 -19.27 15.07
N SER A 17 6.09 -19.17 15.06
CA SER A 17 6.97 -20.24 14.61
C SER A 17 8.28 -20.22 15.39
N LEU A 18 8.93 -21.37 15.57
CA LEU A 18 10.23 -21.48 16.25
C LEU A 18 10.31 -20.81 17.65
N GLY A 19 9.18 -20.63 18.34
CA GLY A 19 9.14 -19.95 19.64
C GLY A 19 9.11 -18.42 19.56
N GLN A 20 8.92 -17.84 18.38
CA GLN A 20 8.90 -16.39 18.14
C GLN A 20 7.65 -15.97 17.35
N PHE A 21 7.24 -14.72 17.54
CA PHE A 21 6.16 -14.10 16.79
C PHE A 21 6.73 -13.33 15.59
N PHE A 22 6.32 -13.69 14.39
CA PHE A 22 6.70 -13.05 13.15
C PHE A 22 5.66 -11.98 12.81
N ALA A 23 6.11 -10.73 12.73
CA ALA A 23 5.28 -9.62 12.33
C ALA A 23 4.86 -9.79 10.88
N HIS A 24 3.54 -9.83 10.68
CA HIS A 24 2.90 -10.04 9.40
C HIS A 24 1.75 -9.04 9.28
N ALA A 25 1.70 -8.35 8.15
CA ALA A 25 0.69 -7.35 7.83
C ALA A 25 0.04 -7.68 6.48
N ARG A 26 -1.28 -7.83 6.47
CA ARG A 26 -2.09 -7.87 5.25
C ARG A 26 -3.00 -6.66 5.21
N ILE A 27 -2.91 -5.89 4.14
CA ILE A 27 -3.67 -4.67 3.91
C ILE A 27 -4.61 -4.94 2.74
N ILE A 28 -5.90 -4.67 2.91
CA ILE A 28 -6.94 -4.89 1.90
C ILE A 28 -7.75 -3.61 1.77
N ARG A 29 -7.89 -3.09 0.56
CA ARG A 29 -8.74 -1.93 0.32
C ARG A 29 -10.19 -2.34 0.45
N THR A 30 -10.98 -1.63 1.27
CA THR A 30 -12.43 -1.85 1.28
C THR A 30 -13.03 -1.05 0.14
N SER A 31 -13.14 -1.65 -1.05
CA SER A 31 -13.99 -1.11 -2.12
C SER A 31 -15.45 -1.45 -1.82
N LEU A 32 -16.37 -0.50 -2.07
CA LEU A 32 -17.81 -0.77 -2.01
C LEU A 32 -18.32 -1.51 -3.26
N ASP A 33 -17.58 -1.41 -4.36
CA ASP A 33 -17.84 -2.17 -5.58
C ASP A 33 -17.04 -3.48 -5.54
N ASP A 34 -17.77 -4.58 -5.47
CA ASP A 34 -17.31 -5.98 -5.30
C ASP A 34 -16.65 -6.54 -6.58
N ASP A 35 -16.59 -5.76 -7.67
CA ASP A 35 -16.18 -6.20 -9.01
C ASP A 35 -14.86 -5.60 -9.52
N VAL A 36 -14.20 -4.73 -8.75
CA VAL A 36 -12.91 -4.13 -9.13
C VAL A 36 -11.83 -4.73 -8.25
N ASP A 37 -10.83 -5.37 -8.87
CA ASP A 37 -9.65 -5.99 -8.24
C ASP A 37 -9.32 -5.37 -6.88
N THR A 38 -9.77 -6.02 -5.81
CA THR A 38 -9.59 -5.51 -4.45
C THR A 38 -8.10 -5.42 -4.17
N GLU A 39 -7.59 -4.20 -4.09
CA GLU A 39 -6.17 -3.98 -3.88
C GLU A 39 -5.76 -4.61 -2.55
N MET A 40 -4.88 -5.60 -2.64
CA MET A 40 -4.38 -6.34 -1.49
C MET A 40 -2.86 -6.34 -1.50
N HIS A 41 -2.29 -6.01 -0.34
CA HIS A 41 -0.86 -6.08 -0.10
C HIS A 41 -0.56 -6.93 1.13
N ILE A 42 0.44 -7.80 1.03
CA ILE A 42 0.81 -8.72 2.09
C ILE A 42 2.32 -8.63 2.29
N GLU A 43 2.74 -8.31 3.51
CA GLU A 43 4.14 -8.41 3.93
C GLU A 43 4.26 -9.34 5.13
N ARG A 44 5.08 -10.38 4.98
CA ARG A 44 5.19 -11.53 5.89
C ARG A 44 6.49 -11.54 6.69
N ASN A 45 7.45 -10.70 6.34
CA ASN A 45 8.76 -10.74 6.96
C ASN A 45 9.20 -9.35 7.42
N LEU A 46 8.37 -8.71 8.24
CA LEU A 46 8.68 -7.38 8.80
C LEU A 46 9.78 -7.48 9.87
N ALA A 47 9.60 -8.36 10.85
CA ALA A 47 10.53 -8.63 11.95
C ALA A 47 10.02 -9.84 12.79
N TRP A 48 10.81 -10.27 13.77
CA TRP A 48 10.44 -11.30 14.75
C TRP A 48 10.64 -10.81 16.18
N PHE A 49 9.73 -11.21 17.06
CA PHE A 49 9.65 -10.75 18.45
C PHE A 49 9.40 -11.90 19.42
N GLU A 50 9.72 -11.66 20.69
CA GLU A 50 9.45 -12.62 21.77
C GLU A 50 7.98 -12.57 22.21
N THR A 51 7.30 -11.45 21.96
CA THR A 51 5.90 -11.23 22.36
C THR A 51 4.97 -11.00 21.16
N GLU A 52 3.71 -11.40 21.31
CA GLU A 52 2.68 -11.20 20.30
C GLU A 52 2.38 -9.72 20.09
N ASP A 53 2.34 -8.95 21.19
CA ASP A 53 2.00 -7.52 21.17
C ASP A 53 3.02 -6.71 20.36
N GLU A 54 4.33 -6.97 20.53
CA GLU A 54 5.38 -6.30 19.74
C GLU A 54 5.23 -6.61 18.24
N ALA A 55 4.95 -7.87 17.90
CA ALA A 55 4.75 -8.26 16.51
C ALA A 55 3.51 -7.60 15.89
N ILE A 56 2.42 -7.48 16.66
CA ILE A 56 1.20 -6.78 16.25
C ILE A 56 1.47 -5.28 16.08
N GLU A 57 2.15 -4.63 17.02
CA GLU A 57 2.43 -3.20 16.98
C GLU A 57 3.28 -2.84 15.76
N VAL A 58 4.34 -3.60 15.49
CA VAL A 58 5.20 -3.37 14.32
C VAL A 58 4.45 -3.64 13.01
N ALA A 59 3.69 -4.72 12.93
CA ALA A 59 2.88 -5.02 11.74
C ALA A 59 1.84 -3.93 11.46
N ARG A 60 1.20 -3.42 12.51
CA ARG A 60 0.21 -2.34 12.40
C ARG A 60 0.85 -1.02 12.00
N GLN A 61 1.96 -0.64 12.63
CA GLN A 61 2.65 0.63 12.35
C GLN A 61 3.13 0.67 10.90
N TRP A 62 3.76 -0.42 10.44
CA TRP A 62 4.17 -0.55 9.05
C TRP A 62 2.99 -0.42 8.07
N ALA A 63 1.86 -1.04 8.39
CA ALA A 63 0.68 -0.97 7.53
C ALA A 63 0.11 0.45 7.42
N ILE A 64 0.11 1.21 8.53
CA ILE A 64 -0.32 2.61 8.52
C ILE A 64 0.62 3.45 7.65
N GLU A 65 1.94 3.31 7.82
CA GLU A 65 2.92 4.05 7.03
C GLU A 65 2.81 3.74 5.53
N TRP A 66 2.55 2.48 5.19
CA TRP A 66 2.33 2.06 3.81
C TRP A 66 1.07 2.69 3.21
N ILE A 67 -0.02 2.78 3.99
CA ILE A 67 -1.28 3.41 3.56
C ILE A 67 -1.05 4.92 3.39
N ASP A 68 -0.47 5.58 4.39
CA ASP A 68 -0.24 7.03 4.38
C ASP A 68 0.63 7.46 3.19
N ALA A 69 1.71 6.73 2.91
CA ALA A 69 2.58 7.00 1.76
C ALA A 69 1.84 6.90 0.41
N ARG A 70 0.79 6.07 0.35
CA ARG A 70 -0.01 5.87 -0.87
C ARG A 70 -1.15 6.85 -0.99
N GLU A 71 -1.87 7.14 0.08
CA GLU A 71 -2.92 8.16 0.06
C GLU A 71 -2.32 9.55 -0.21
N ASP A 72 -1.13 9.85 0.32
CA ASP A 72 -0.38 11.06 -0.03
C ASP A 72 0.03 11.09 -1.52
N HIS A 73 0.50 9.96 -2.05
CA HIS A 73 0.81 9.86 -3.48
C HIS A 73 -0.45 10.01 -4.35
N LEU A 74 -1.58 9.38 -3.99
CA LEU A 74 -2.85 9.52 -4.70
C LEU A 74 -3.36 10.97 -4.65
N ALA A 75 -3.21 11.67 -3.52
CA ALA A 75 -3.54 13.08 -3.40
C ALA A 75 -2.66 13.99 -4.29
N MET A 76 -1.42 13.57 -4.57
CA MET A 76 -0.54 14.26 -5.53
C MET A 76 -0.77 13.88 -7.00
N THR A 77 -1.51 12.81 -7.30
CA THR A 77 -1.66 12.30 -8.68
C THR A 77 -2.93 12.74 -9.42
N ASP A 78 -3.56 13.88 -9.07
CA ASP A 78 -4.34 14.69 -10.05
C ASP A 78 -4.56 16.13 -9.55
N PRO A 79 -4.15 17.19 -10.30
CA PRO A 79 -4.73 17.52 -11.60
C PRO A 79 -3.67 17.86 -12.65
N GLY A 80 -3.50 17.00 -13.65
CA GLY A 80 -2.87 17.42 -14.91
C GLY A 80 -1.68 16.61 -15.41
N SER A 81 -1.81 15.28 -15.53
CA SER A 81 -1.16 14.60 -16.66
C SER A 81 -1.91 14.92 -17.94
N LEU A 82 -1.86 16.20 -18.30
CA LEU A 82 -2.06 16.71 -19.65
C LEU A 82 -1.05 15.94 -20.49
N THR A 83 -1.56 15.05 -21.33
CA THR A 83 -0.85 14.47 -22.45
C THR A 83 -0.47 15.61 -23.40
N ARG A 84 0.53 16.43 -23.03
CA ARG A 84 1.23 17.31 -23.95
C ARG A 84 2.08 16.39 -24.81
N GLN A 85 1.46 15.86 -25.86
CA GLN A 85 2.18 15.38 -27.04
C GLN A 85 2.91 16.57 -27.65
N ASN A 86 4.12 16.82 -27.17
CA ASN A 86 5.11 17.66 -27.82
C ASN A 86 6.02 16.76 -28.67
N GLU A 87 5.60 16.51 -29.91
CA GLU A 87 6.53 16.23 -31.02
C GLU A 87 6.07 17.10 -32.21
N SER A 88 6.50 18.36 -32.23
CA SER A 88 7.63 18.90 -33.01
C SER A 88 7.25 19.30 -34.46
N PRO A 89 7.51 20.55 -34.89
CA PRO A 89 7.13 21.03 -36.21
C PRO A 89 8.12 20.54 -37.28
N ALA A 90 7.63 19.78 -38.25
CA ALA A 90 8.41 19.44 -39.44
C ALA A 90 8.56 20.69 -40.33
N LYS A 91 9.67 21.41 -40.16
CA LYS A 91 10.16 22.38 -41.14
C LYS A 91 11.11 21.65 -42.09
N VAL A 92 10.74 21.54 -43.37
CA VAL A 92 11.67 21.21 -44.46
C VAL A 92 11.58 22.29 -45.54
N PRO A 93 12.73 22.79 -46.05
CA PRO A 93 12.79 23.93 -46.94
C PRO A 93 12.53 23.55 -48.41
N ALA A 94 11.98 24.52 -49.14
CA ALA A 94 11.73 24.47 -50.58
C ALA A 94 13.03 24.29 -51.39
N ARG A 95 12.92 23.60 -52.52
CA ARG A 95 13.85 23.66 -53.64
C ARG A 95 13.07 23.95 -54.92
#